data_AF-A0A383D3A1-F1
#
_entry.id   AF-A0A383D3A1-F1
#
_cell.length_a   1.000
_cell.length_b   1.000
_cell.length_c   1.000
_cell.angle_alpha   90.00
_cell.angle_beta   90.00
_cell.angle_gamma   90.00
#
_symmetry.space_group_name_H-M   'P 1'
#
loop_
_entity.id
_entity.type
_entity.pdbx_description
1 polymer ?
#
loop_
_entity_poly.entity_id
_entity_poly.type
_entity_poly.pdbx_seq_one_letter_code
_entity_poly.pdbx_strand_id
1 'polypeptide(L)' 'MFSDFPQTLRRYGIDADVRIIMDMYRTMEKGIVTNLGSLFDVCQHLICKSRREIAPYTLAFWEYFLGIDTTNYNTIDD' A
#
# COMPACT_ATOMS: atom_id res chain seq x y z
N MET A 1 -0.18 -9.01 12.08
CA MET A 1 -1.26 -8.37 11.30
C MET A 1 -0.59 -7.71 10.08
N PHE A 2 -1.28 -7.48 8.97
CA PHE A 2 -0.70 -6.99 7.70
C PHE A 2 0.40 -7.85 7.03
N SER A 3 0.49 -9.15 7.36
CA SER A 3 1.54 -10.05 6.84
C SER A 3 1.54 -10.21 5.33
N ASP A 4 0.36 -10.05 4.70
CA ASP A 4 0.16 -10.30 3.28
C ASP A 4 0.30 -9.02 2.45
N PHE A 5 0.47 -7.87 3.10
CA PHE A 5 0.64 -6.59 2.41
C PHE A 5 1.90 -6.56 1.53
N PRO A 6 3.08 -7.08 1.96
CA PRO A 6 4.25 -7.16 1.09
C PRO A 6 4.02 -8.06 -0.13
N GLN A 7 3.24 -9.14 0.04
CA GLN A 7 2.87 -10.00 -1.09
C GLN A 7 1.97 -9.26 -2.08
N THR A 8 1.04 -8.46 -1.58
CA THR A 8 0.17 -7.63 -2.42
C THR A 8 0.99 -6.59 -3.18
N LEU A 9 1.89 -5.87 -2.53
CA LEU A 9 2.83 -4.93 -3.17
C LEU A 9 3.64 -5.59 -4.30
N ARG A 10 4.17 -6.81 -4.06
CA ARG A 10 4.93 -7.56 -5.08
C ARG A 10 4.10 -7.93 -6.30
N ARG A 11 2.79 -8.18 -6.17
CA ARG A 11 1.89 -8.43 -7.32
C ARG A 11 1.77 -7.21 -8.23
N TYR A 12 1.94 -6.00 -7.69
CA TYR A 12 1.97 -4.74 -8.43
C TYR A 12 3.39 -4.34 -8.89
N GLY A 13 4.37 -5.24 -8.74
CA GLY A 13 5.76 -4.99 -9.17
C GLY A 13 6.57 -4.11 -8.23
N ILE A 14 6.10 -3.89 -7.00
CA ILE A 14 6.87 -3.17 -5.97
C ILE A 14 7.73 -4.18 -5.22
N ASP A 15 9.04 -3.94 -5.19
CA ASP A 15 9.95 -4.72 -4.36
C ASP A 15 9.71 -4.41 -2.88
N ALA A 16 9.08 -5.36 -2.20
CA ALA A 16 8.63 -5.20 -0.84
C ALA A 16 8.90 -6.47 -0.04
N ASP A 17 9.34 -6.30 1.20
CA ASP A 17 9.55 -7.39 2.15
C ASP A 17 9.03 -7.00 3.55
N VAL A 18 9.16 -7.93 4.50
CA VAL A 18 8.63 -7.81 5.86
C VAL A 18 9.16 -6.58 6.63
N ARG A 19 10.30 -5.99 6.25
CA ARG A 19 10.86 -4.78 6.87
C ARG A 19 9.92 -3.59 6.76
N ILE A 20 9.18 -3.46 5.66
CA ILE A 20 8.17 -2.41 5.46
C ILE A 20 7.11 -2.48 6.55
N ILE A 21 6.71 -3.68 6.96
CA ILE A 21 5.71 -3.88 8.02
C ILE A 21 6.26 -3.42 9.37
N MET A 22 7.54 -3.68 9.65
CA MET A 22 8.19 -3.23 10.89
C MET A 22 8.28 -1.69 10.95
N ASP A 23 8.64 -1.04 9.84
CA ASP A 23 8.69 0.42 9.76
C ASP A 23 7.29 1.04 9.87
N MET A 24 6.29 0.43 9.24
CA MET A 24 4.88 0.82 9.35
C MET A 24 4.37 0.71 10.79
N TYR A 25 4.69 -0.37 11.51
CA TYR A 25 4.33 -0.47 12.92
C TYR A 25 5.01 0.59 13.77
N ARG A 26 6.28 0.88 13.51
CA ARG A 26 7.01 1.92 14.22
C ARG A 26 6.39 3.31 14.01
N THR A 27 5.83 3.61 12.84
CA THR A 27 5.15 4.91 12.60
C THR A 27 3.79 4.98 13.28
N MET A 28 3.09 3.85 13.41
CA MET A 28 1.87 3.74 14.24
C MET A 28 2.19 3.93 15.72
N GLU A 29 3.23 3.27 16.25
CA GLU A 29 3.68 3.41 17.64
C GLU A 29 4.06 4.85 18.01
N LYS A 30 4.61 5.60 17.05
CA LYS A 30 4.96 7.02 17.21
C LYS A 30 3.77 7.97 17.11
N GLY A 31 2.57 7.48 16.78
CA GLY A 31 1.39 8.31 16.56
C GLY A 31 1.41 9.13 15.26
N ILE A 32 2.31 8.80 14.32
CA ILE A 32 2.36 9.46 12.99
C ILE A 32 1.17 8.98 12.15
N VAL A 33 0.88 7.68 12.22
CA VAL A 33 -0.29 7.08 11.60
C VAL A 33 -1.45 7.15 12.60
N THR A 34 -2.47 7.95 12.28
CA THR A 34 -3.67 8.15 13.12
C THR A 34 -4.97 7.66 12.45
N ASN A 35 -4.92 7.43 11.14
CA ASN A 35 -6.03 6.96 10.32
C ASN A 35 -5.50 6.32 9.02
N LEU A 36 -6.40 5.75 8.22
CA LEU A 36 -6.03 5.05 6.98
C LEU A 36 -5.38 5.98 5.93
N GLY A 37 -5.76 7.26 5.88
CA GLY A 37 -5.14 8.24 4.98
C GLY A 37 -3.68 8.53 5.38
N SER A 38 -3.44 8.77 6.67
CA SER A 38 -2.06 8.92 7.17
C SER A 38 -1.24 7.65 7.00
N LEU A 39 -1.87 6.46 7.05
CA LEU A 39 -1.20 5.20 6.73
C LEU A 39 -0.80 5.16 5.26
N PHE A 40 -1.71 5.53 4.35
CA PHE A 40 -1.43 5.64 2.92
C PHE A 40 -0.26 6.58 2.64
N ASP A 41 -0.25 7.77 3.23
CA ASP A 41 0.81 8.76 3.01
C ASP A 41 2.16 8.25 3.54
N VAL A 42 2.18 7.72 4.77
CA VAL A 42 3.41 7.20 5.38
C VAL A 42 3.97 6.02 4.60
N CYS A 43 3.13 5.04 4.25
CA CYS A 43 3.55 3.88 3.48
C CYS A 43 4.02 4.28 2.08
N GLN A 44 3.42 5.29 1.44
CA GLN A 44 3.92 5.81 0.16
C GLN A 44 5.36 6.31 0.28
N HIS A 45 5.69 7.04 1.35
CA HIS A 45 7.04 7.53 1.61
C HIS A 45 8.03 6.41 1.99
N LEU A 46 7.58 5.39 2.71
CA LEU A 46 8.43 4.25 3.09
C LEU A 46 8.73 3.34 1.89
N ILE A 47 7.74 3.11 1.03
CA ILE A 47 7.75 2.06 0.01
C ILE A 47 8.23 2.60 -1.33
N CYS A 48 7.65 3.69 -1.83
CA CYS A 48 7.97 4.22 -3.16
C CYS A 48 9.35 4.87 -3.17
N LYS A 49 10.29 4.28 -3.92
CA LYS A 49 11.63 4.80 -4.20
C LYS A 49 11.66 5.72 -5.42
N SER A 50 10.64 5.66 -6.28
CA SER A 50 10.50 6.54 -7.43
C SER A 50 9.05 6.94 -7.70
N ARG A 51 8.86 8.03 -8.46
CA ARG A 51 7.51 8.48 -8.89
C ARG A 51 6.73 7.41 -9.65
N ARG A 52 7.42 6.50 -10.34
CA ARG A 52 6.78 5.43 -11.14
C ARG A 52 6.09 4.38 -10.27
N GLU A 53 6.48 4.26 -9.01
CA GLU A 53 5.92 3.28 -8.07
C GLU A 53 4.67 3.79 -7.36
N ILE A 54 4.36 5.09 -7.45
CA ILE A 54 3.20 5.69 -6.79
C ILE A 54 1.88 5.08 -7.27
N ALA A 55 1.70 4.93 -8.59
CA ALA A 55 0.47 4.36 -9.14
C ALA A 55 0.33 2.86 -8.78
N PRO A 56 1.34 1.99 -8.99
CA PRO A 56 1.31 0.61 -8.51
C PRO A 56 1.06 0.49 -7.00
N TYR A 57 1.66 1.35 -6.19
CA TYR A 57 1.48 1.39 -4.74
C TYR A 57 0.04 1.71 -4.39
N THR A 58 -0.54 2.69 -5.07
CA THR A 58 -1.92 3.12 -4.84
C THR A 58 -2.90 1.98 -5.09
N LEU A 59 -2.75 1.27 -6.21
CA LEU A 59 -3.58 0.12 -6.53
C LEU A 59 -3.40 -1.01 -5.51
N ALA A 60 -2.16 -1.36 -5.16
CA ALA A 60 -1.87 -2.38 -4.16
C ALA A 60 -2.47 -2.04 -2.79
N PHE A 61 -2.40 -0.77 -2.38
CA PHE A 61 -2.97 -0.29 -1.13
C PHE A 61 -4.48 -0.38 -1.14
N TRP A 62 -5.13 0.05 -2.23
CA TRP A 62 -6.59 -0.03 -2.38
C TRP A 62 -7.08 -1.47 -2.38
N GLU A 63 -6.41 -2.38 -3.09
CA GLU A 63 -6.74 -3.80 -3.04
C GLU A 63 -6.63 -4.33 -1.60
N TYR A 64 -5.51 -4.07 -0.94
CA TYR A 64 -5.23 -4.66 0.37
C TYR A 64 -6.11 -4.11 1.51
N PHE A 65 -6.23 -2.78 1.60
CA PHE A 65 -6.89 -2.13 2.73
C PHE A 65 -8.36 -1.79 2.47
N LEU A 66 -8.75 -1.61 1.21
CA LEU A 66 -10.12 -1.22 0.84
C LEU A 66 -10.89 -2.34 0.14
N GLY A 67 -10.23 -3.45 -0.23
CA GLY A 67 -10.86 -4.55 -0.97
C GLY A 67 -11.35 -4.14 -2.36
N ILE A 68 -10.82 -3.04 -2.91
CA ILE A 68 -11.19 -2.56 -4.24
C ILE A 68 -10.52 -3.47 -5.27
N ASP A 69 -11.34 -4.09 -6.10
CA ASP A 69 -10.84 -4.85 -7.24
C ASP A 69 -10.26 -3.88 -8.29
N THR A 70 -8.95 -3.87 -8.40
CA THR A 70 -8.18 -3.07 -9.35
C THR A 70 -7.81 -3.85 -10.60
N THR A 71 -8.30 -5.09 -10.74
CA THR A 71 -8.09 -5.95 -11.92
C THR A 71 -9.28 -5.97 -12.87
N ASN A 72 -10.48 -5.68 -12.38
CA ASN A 72 -11.70 -5.57 -13.21
C ASN A 72 -12.03 -4.10 -13.50
N TYR A 73 -11.55 -3.60 -14.64
CA TYR A 73 -11.97 -2.32 -15.19
C TYR A 73 -13.30 -2.48 -15.94
N ASN A 74 -14.42 -2.63 -15.23
CA ASN A 74 -15.70 -2.37 -15.87
C ASN A 74 -15.82 -0.85 -16.01
N THR A 75 -15.67 -0.35 -17.23
CA THR A 75 -16.07 1.02 -17.57
C THR A 75 -17.56 1.16 -17.31
N ILE A 76 -18.01 2.35 -16.89
CA ILE A 76 -19.43 2.68 -16.59
C ILE A 76 -20.35 2.53 -17.83
N ASP A 77 -19.79 2.11 -18.97
CA ASP A 77 -20.48 1.88 -20.24
C ASP A 77 -20.94 0.42 -20.46
N ASP A 78 -20.79 -0.48 -19.48
CA ASP A 78 -21.38 -1.84 -19.50
C ASP A 78 -22.69 -1.94 -18.71
#